data_AF-A0A937IY57-F1
#
_entry.id   AF-A0A937IY57-F1
#
_cell.length_a   1.000
_cell.length_b   1.000
_cell.length_c   1.000
_cell.angle_alpha   90.00
_cell.angle_beta   90.00
_cell.angle_gamma   90.00
#
_symmetry.space_group_name_H-M   'P 1'
#
loop_
_entity.id
_entity.type
_entity.pdbx_description
1 polymer ?
#
loop_
_entity_poly.entity_id
_entity_poly.type
_entity_poly.pdbx_seq_one_letter_code
_entity_poly.pdbx_strand_id
1 'polypeptide(L)'
;MSESMITIIESFHFLRPWWFLALIPALIVLGLYHWRSLKSGNWADIINPDLLPYLIQGKASEKSRGHIIITMIAIAWLLSCIGLAGPAWKQLPQPVYKEDSALVVILDLSPSMLAADIPPSRLVRARFKLIDILTKRNEGVVGLIVYGGDSYTVSPLTEDSNTIVSMVPVLSPDLLPEYGSNVEASLDAAVEVALSGGYDQADFLLITDGVDSAAIKSIAEILSEAGDFRLSVLGVGTQDGAPIPTRNGGFAKRNDNVVIAKLDPSKLQGLASRHGGVYQTIRADDKDIESLIGVFNASFMDNNREIDRSFDLWDDQGYWLIILILPFTFFAFRRGIVASILIIPILLSTETVTAYEWVDLWETPDQQAARAMNEGNLEAAKNLFDNTQWRGSAAYKSGDYEEATNNFKNGNDSISHYNRGNALAKKGDLSGAIEAYDEALSANSDFDDAAFNKELVQRLKDQQNQDQQNQDQQNQDQQNQDQQNQDQQNQDQ
;
A
#
# COMPACT_ATOMS: atom_id res chain seq x y z
N MET A 1 32.14 33.34 -3.04
CA MET A 1 31.82 33.39 -1.58
C MET A 1 30.49 34.06 -1.30
N SER A 2 29.93 34.93 -2.15
CA SER A 2 28.65 35.61 -1.88
C SER A 2 27.41 34.77 -2.19
N GLU A 3 27.35 34.07 -3.33
CA GLU A 3 26.14 33.31 -3.72
C GLU A 3 25.86 32.13 -2.79
N SER A 4 26.89 31.40 -2.36
CA SER A 4 26.77 30.28 -1.43
C SER A 4 26.31 30.69 -0.02
N MET A 5 26.60 31.92 0.41
CA MET A 5 26.13 32.40 1.72
C MET A 5 24.69 32.89 1.66
N ILE A 6 24.27 33.47 0.52
CA ILE A 6 22.88 33.91 0.32
C ILE A 6 21.97 32.69 0.31
N THR A 7 22.33 31.61 -0.39
CA THR A 7 21.54 30.37 -0.42
C THR A 7 21.47 29.68 0.95
N ILE A 8 22.53 29.72 1.76
CA ILE A 8 22.50 29.20 3.14
C ILE A 8 21.52 29.98 4.03
N ILE A 9 21.44 31.31 3.84
CA ILE A 9 20.54 32.16 4.63
C ILE A 9 19.09 31.97 4.19
N GLU A 10 18.84 31.82 2.88
CA GLU A 10 17.51 31.55 2.34
C GLU A 10 16.98 30.16 2.73
N SER A 11 17.86 29.16 2.84
CA SER A 11 17.48 27.79 3.20
C SER A 11 17.43 27.52 4.71
N PHE A 12 17.87 28.48 5.54
CA PHE A 12 17.95 28.29 6.99
C PHE A 12 16.57 28.22 7.64
N HIS A 13 16.28 27.09 8.28
CA HIS A 13 15.09 26.93 9.12
C HIS A 13 15.34 25.94 10.26
N PHE A 14 14.40 25.87 11.19
CA PHE A 14 14.42 24.89 12.28
C PHE A 14 13.49 23.73 11.93
N LEU A 15 14.00 22.50 12.02
CA LEU A 15 13.20 21.29 11.77
C LEU A 15 12.15 21.06 12.86
N ARG A 16 12.43 21.50 14.09
CA ARG A 16 11.63 21.19 15.29
C ARG A 16 11.45 22.43 16.19
N PRO A 17 10.80 23.51 15.71
CA PRO A 17 10.75 24.79 16.42
C PRO A 17 10.03 24.72 17.78
N TRP A 18 9.20 23.71 18.03
CA TRP A 18 8.51 23.53 19.31
C TRP A 18 9.47 23.33 20.49
N TRP A 19 10.73 22.96 20.28
CA TRP A 19 11.73 22.88 21.36
C TRP A 19 12.00 24.22 22.05
N PHE A 20 11.66 25.36 21.43
CA PHE A 20 11.70 26.66 22.10
C PHE A 20 10.70 26.78 23.25
N LEU A 21 9.63 25.98 23.27
CA LEU A 21 8.71 25.92 24.42
C LEU A 21 9.41 25.43 25.69
N ALA A 22 10.49 24.64 25.57
CA ALA A 22 11.31 24.22 26.72
C ALA A 22 12.03 25.40 27.42
N LEU A 23 12.05 26.61 26.83
CA LEU A 23 12.54 27.80 27.52
C LEU A 23 11.59 28.30 28.63
N ILE A 24 10.29 28.03 28.51
CA ILE A 24 9.27 28.48 29.49
C ILE A 24 9.56 27.97 30.90
N PRO A 25 9.74 26.65 31.15
CA PRO A 25 10.06 26.15 32.49
C PRO A 25 11.40 26.71 33.02
N ALA A 26 12.41 26.90 32.16
CA ALA A 26 13.67 27.51 32.56
C ALA A 26 13.49 28.96 33.02
N LEU A 27 12.69 29.76 32.31
CA LEU A 27 12.35 31.14 32.70
C LEU A 27 11.58 31.19 34.02
N ILE A 28 10.66 30.24 34.26
CA ILE A 28 9.93 30.14 35.53
C ILE A 28 10.89 29.87 36.70
N VAL A 29 11.82 28.91 36.53
CA VAL A 29 12.83 28.59 37.56
C VAL A 29 13.73 29.79 37.85
N LEU A 30 14.20 30.49 36.81
CA LEU A 30 14.99 31.71 36.95
C LEU A 30 14.22 32.83 37.66
N GLY A 31 12.94 33.03 37.30
CA GLY A 31 12.05 34.01 37.93
C GLY A 31 11.82 33.72 39.41
N LEU A 32 11.53 32.46 39.76
CA LEU A 32 11.38 32.02 41.16
C LEU A 32 12.69 32.17 41.95
N TYR A 33 13.84 31.88 41.34
CA TYR A 33 15.14 32.07 41.97
C TYR A 33 15.43 33.54 42.27
N HIS A 34 15.22 34.43 41.29
CA HIS A 34 15.38 35.88 41.49
C HIS A 34 14.39 36.41 42.55
N TRP A 35 13.14 35.96 42.53
CA TRP A 35 12.13 36.38 43.51
C TRP A 35 12.47 35.93 44.94
N ARG A 36 13.02 34.72 45.12
CA ARG A 36 13.53 34.25 46.42
C ARG A 36 14.80 34.99 46.84
N SER A 37 15.68 35.34 45.92
CA SER A 37 16.89 36.13 46.24
C SER A 37 16.52 37.52 46.76
N LEU A 38 15.51 38.16 46.16
CA LEU A 38 14.97 39.45 46.62
C LEU A 38 14.27 39.35 47.99
N LYS A 39 13.66 38.20 48.32
CA LYS A 39 13.02 37.95 49.63
C LYS A 39 13.96 37.41 50.70
N SER A 40 15.12 36.87 50.34
CA SER A 40 16.11 36.34 51.29
C SER A 40 16.96 37.47 51.86
N GLY A 41 16.40 38.05 52.93
CA GLY A 41 17.12 38.85 53.91
C GLY A 41 16.95 40.34 53.72
N ASN A 42 15.72 40.84 53.84
CA ASN A 42 15.45 42.25 54.09
C ASN A 42 15.78 42.65 55.55
N TRP A 43 16.82 42.07 56.13
CA TRP A 43 17.35 42.43 57.44
C TRP A 43 17.99 43.82 57.40
N ALA A 44 18.39 44.30 56.22
CA ALA A 44 18.88 45.66 56.00
C ALA A 44 17.80 46.74 56.18
N ASP A 45 16.51 46.40 56.00
CA ASP A 45 15.39 47.34 56.22
C ASP A 45 14.97 47.40 57.71
N ILE A 46 15.41 46.43 58.53
CA ILE A 46 14.97 46.26 59.93
C ILE A 46 16.12 46.50 60.93
N ILE A 47 17.36 46.25 60.53
CA ILE A 47 18.55 46.37 61.39
C ILE A 47 19.39 47.57 60.93
N ASN A 48 19.87 48.36 61.89
CA ASN A 48 20.75 49.50 61.64
C ASN A 48 22.00 49.04 60.82
N PRO A 49 22.33 49.72 59.71
CA PRO A 49 23.42 49.33 58.81
C PRO A 49 24.79 49.20 59.48
N ASP A 50 25.04 49.92 60.58
CA ASP A 50 26.31 49.84 61.31
C ASP A 50 26.48 48.54 62.13
N LEU A 51 25.37 47.86 62.47
CA LEU A 51 25.36 46.63 63.27
C LEU A 51 25.29 45.35 62.41
N LEU A 52 24.92 45.49 61.13
CA LEU A 52 24.78 44.39 60.16
C LEU A 52 26.03 43.49 60.04
N PRO A 53 27.27 44.04 59.98
CA PRO A 53 28.47 43.23 59.78
C PRO A 53 28.81 42.31 60.95
N TYR A 54 28.30 42.61 62.16
CA TYR A 54 28.61 41.89 63.39
C TYR A 54 27.54 40.87 63.77
N LEU A 55 26.31 41.03 63.27
CA LEU A 55 25.17 40.15 63.57
C LEU A 55 25.00 39.02 62.55
N ILE A 56 25.51 39.20 61.33
CA ILE A 56 25.42 38.19 60.27
C ILE A 56 26.79 37.52 60.11
N GLN A 57 27.01 36.43 60.83
CA GLN A 57 28.14 35.53 60.58
C GLN A 57 27.86 34.67 59.34
N GLY A 58 28.00 35.29 58.18
CA GLY A 58 27.83 34.64 56.88
C GLY A 58 28.45 35.52 55.81
N LYS A 59 29.62 35.11 55.30
CA LYS A 59 30.41 35.84 54.30
C LYS A 59 29.51 36.35 53.17
N ALA A 60 29.34 37.67 53.07
CA ALA A 60 28.67 38.35 51.95
C ALA A 60 29.26 37.98 50.56
N SER A 61 30.42 37.33 50.52
CA SER A 61 31.11 36.86 49.32
C SER A 61 30.50 35.61 48.65
N GLU A 62 29.60 34.85 49.30
CA GLU A 62 29.02 33.64 48.68
C GLU A 62 27.82 33.90 47.75
N LYS A 63 27.14 35.06 47.85
CA LYS A 63 26.01 35.42 46.96
C LYS A 63 26.41 35.51 45.48
N SER A 64 27.64 35.93 45.17
CA SER A 64 28.12 36.11 43.78
C SER A 64 28.30 34.79 43.01
N ARG A 65 28.72 33.71 43.69
CA ARG A 65 29.02 32.43 43.05
C ARG A 65 27.77 31.66 42.59
N GLY A 66 26.63 31.84 43.26
CA GLY A 66 25.36 31.19 42.90
C GLY A 66 24.77 31.73 41.59
N HIS A 67 24.82 33.05 41.39
CA HIS A 67 24.35 33.70 40.17
C HIS A 67 25.12 33.24 38.92
N ILE A 68 26.45 33.13 39.01
CA ILE A 68 27.29 32.68 37.88
C ILE A 68 26.90 31.28 37.42
N ILE A 69 26.62 30.35 38.35
CA ILE A 69 26.28 28.96 38.01
C ILE A 69 24.92 28.88 37.32
N ILE A 70 23.95 29.63 37.81
CA ILE A 70 22.59 29.63 37.26
C ILE A 70 22.58 30.25 35.86
N THR A 71 23.35 31.32 35.65
CA THR A 71 23.54 31.89 34.31
C THR A 71 24.20 30.89 33.35
N MET A 72 25.21 30.14 33.81
CA MET A 72 25.85 29.10 33.01
C MET A 72 24.89 27.95 32.65
N ILE A 73 24.05 27.51 33.58
CA ILE A 73 23.02 26.49 33.32
C ILE A 73 21.96 27.02 32.35
N ALA A 74 21.55 28.28 32.49
CA ALA A 74 20.58 28.91 31.59
C ALA A 74 21.13 29.02 30.15
N ILE A 75 22.40 29.37 30.00
CA ILE A 75 23.08 29.41 28.68
C ILE A 75 23.15 28.00 28.08
N ALA A 76 23.56 27.00 28.87
CA ALA A 76 23.60 25.62 28.40
C ALA A 76 22.21 25.12 27.98
N TRP A 77 21.16 25.45 28.75
CA TRP A 77 19.78 25.11 28.43
C TRP A 77 19.29 25.76 27.13
N LEU A 78 19.59 27.05 26.95
CA LEU A 78 19.27 27.78 25.71
C LEU A 78 19.95 27.14 24.50
N LEU A 79 21.24 26.82 24.59
CA LEU A 79 21.98 26.16 23.52
C LEU A 79 21.41 24.76 23.22
N SER A 80 21.01 24.01 24.24
CA SER A 80 20.33 22.71 24.04
C SER A 80 19.00 22.86 23.31
N CYS A 81 18.20 23.88 23.63
CA CYS A 81 16.93 24.14 22.95
C CYS A 81 17.17 24.48 21.46
N ILE A 82 18.18 25.29 21.16
CA ILE A 82 18.54 25.61 19.77
C ILE A 82 19.05 24.36 19.04
N GLY A 83 19.86 23.52 19.70
CA GLY A 83 20.36 22.26 19.12
C GLY A 83 19.24 21.28 18.82
N LEU A 84 18.30 21.11 19.74
CA LEU A 84 17.15 20.22 19.57
C LEU A 84 16.11 20.75 18.59
N ALA A 85 16.04 22.08 18.42
CA ALA A 85 15.22 22.69 17.37
C ALA A 85 15.71 22.34 15.96
N GLY A 86 16.94 21.82 15.83
CA GLY A 86 17.49 21.28 14.59
C GLY A 86 17.65 22.33 13.51
N PRO A 87 18.62 23.27 13.63
CA PRO A 87 18.91 24.21 12.57
C PRO A 87 19.43 23.45 11.34
N ALA A 88 18.76 23.66 10.20
CA ALA A 88 19.11 23.01 8.95
C ALA A 88 19.25 24.05 7.83
N TRP A 89 20.27 23.85 7.00
CA TRP A 89 20.59 24.72 5.86
C TRP A 89 21.15 23.96 4.65
N LYS A 90 21.18 22.62 4.72
CA LYS A 90 21.67 21.72 3.67
C LYS A 90 20.69 20.58 3.46
N GLN A 91 20.34 20.30 2.22
CA GLN A 91 19.52 19.16 1.83
C GLN A 91 20.42 17.95 1.50
N LEU A 92 20.01 16.75 1.92
CA LEU A 92 20.69 15.49 1.63
C LEU A 92 20.01 14.86 0.40
N PRO A 93 20.71 14.73 -0.75
CA PRO A 93 20.20 13.92 -1.85
C PRO A 93 20.25 12.46 -1.40
N GLN A 94 19.09 11.82 -1.27
CA GLN A 94 19.02 10.39 -1.03
C GLN A 94 18.69 9.71 -2.36
N PRO A 95 19.64 8.98 -2.98
CA PRO A 95 19.36 8.29 -4.22
C PRO A 95 18.35 7.18 -3.97
N VAL A 96 17.19 7.29 -4.60
CA VAL A 96 16.22 6.20 -4.67
C VAL A 96 16.58 5.40 -5.91
N TYR A 97 17.17 4.22 -5.70
CA TYR A 97 17.27 3.22 -6.74
C TYR A 97 15.86 2.71 -7.04
N LYS A 98 15.39 2.93 -8.27
CA LYS A 98 14.15 2.34 -8.80
C LYS A 98 14.56 1.51 -10.01
N GLU A 99 13.98 0.31 -10.16
CA GLU A 99 14.23 -0.53 -11.32
C GLU A 99 13.70 0.20 -12.58
N ASP A 100 14.61 0.74 -13.39
CA ASP A 100 14.28 1.49 -14.61
C ASP A 100 14.19 0.52 -15.81
N SER A 101 13.18 -0.35 -15.80
CA SER A 101 12.88 -1.26 -16.91
C SER A 101 11.84 -0.65 -17.86
N ALA A 102 12.07 -0.77 -19.17
CA ALA A 102 11.13 -0.33 -20.20
C ALA A 102 10.40 -1.53 -20.82
N LEU A 103 9.06 -1.46 -20.83
CA LEU A 103 8.19 -2.43 -21.51
C LEU A 103 7.40 -1.73 -22.63
N VAL A 104 7.56 -2.14 -23.88
CA VAL A 104 6.69 -1.70 -24.98
C VAL A 104 5.73 -2.82 -25.33
N VAL A 105 4.44 -2.58 -25.10
CA VAL A 105 3.39 -3.53 -25.48
C VAL A 105 2.90 -3.21 -26.88
N ILE A 106 2.78 -4.24 -27.71
CA ILE A 106 2.34 -4.19 -29.10
C ILE A 106 1.08 -5.03 -29.21
N LEU A 107 -0.06 -4.39 -29.44
CA LEU A 107 -1.38 -5.03 -29.51
C LEU A 107 -1.87 -5.13 -30.96
N ASP A 108 -2.17 -6.35 -31.40
CA ASP A 108 -2.78 -6.63 -32.69
C ASP A 108 -4.26 -6.20 -32.71
N LEU A 109 -4.61 -5.32 -33.64
CA LEU A 109 -5.97 -4.88 -33.94
C LEU A 109 -6.41 -5.30 -35.36
N SER A 110 -5.81 -6.34 -35.93
CA SER A 110 -6.26 -6.91 -37.20
C SER A 110 -7.66 -7.54 -37.06
N PRO A 111 -8.41 -7.69 -38.17
CA PRO A 111 -9.75 -8.26 -38.12
C PRO A 111 -9.83 -9.67 -37.53
N SER A 112 -8.75 -10.47 -37.60
CA SER A 112 -8.72 -11.85 -37.06
C SER A 112 -8.83 -11.88 -35.53
N MET A 113 -8.46 -10.79 -34.85
CA MET A 113 -8.67 -10.61 -33.42
C MET A 113 -10.15 -10.43 -33.02
N LEU A 114 -11.08 -10.30 -33.99
CA LEU A 114 -12.52 -10.33 -33.72
C LEU A 114 -13.09 -11.75 -33.64
N ALA A 115 -12.31 -12.78 -33.97
CA ALA A 115 -12.76 -14.16 -33.86
C ALA A 115 -13.16 -14.53 -32.42
N ALA A 116 -14.15 -15.41 -32.29
CA ALA A 116 -14.80 -15.77 -31.02
C ALA A 116 -14.51 -17.22 -30.58
N ASP A 117 -13.36 -17.77 -30.95
CA ASP A 117 -12.88 -19.04 -30.38
C ASP A 117 -12.53 -18.93 -28.89
N ILE A 118 -12.23 -17.72 -28.43
CA ILE A 118 -12.10 -17.39 -27.01
C ILE A 118 -13.19 -16.38 -26.65
N PRO A 119 -14.18 -16.74 -25.80
CA PRO A 119 -15.26 -15.84 -25.45
C PRO A 119 -14.77 -14.59 -24.69
N PRO A 120 -15.36 -13.40 -24.94
CA PRO A 120 -16.34 -13.12 -25.99
C PRO A 120 -15.71 -12.91 -27.39
N SER A 121 -14.48 -12.40 -27.46
CA SER A 121 -13.63 -12.42 -28.66
C SER A 121 -12.15 -12.36 -28.26
N ARG A 122 -11.25 -12.72 -29.19
CA ARG A 122 -9.79 -12.65 -28.97
C ARG A 122 -9.35 -11.27 -28.49
N LEU A 123 -9.79 -10.20 -29.16
CA LEU A 123 -9.45 -8.83 -28.81
C LEU A 123 -9.96 -8.45 -27.41
N VAL A 124 -11.19 -8.80 -27.06
CA VAL A 124 -11.72 -8.49 -25.73
C VAL A 124 -10.91 -9.20 -24.66
N ARG A 125 -10.56 -10.47 -24.89
CA ARG A 125 -9.72 -11.23 -23.95
C ARG A 125 -8.29 -10.66 -23.86
N ALA A 126 -7.70 -10.27 -24.99
CA ALA A 126 -6.40 -9.64 -25.05
C ALA A 126 -6.36 -8.32 -24.27
N ARG A 127 -7.40 -7.49 -24.39
CA ARG A 127 -7.55 -6.24 -23.63
C ARG A 127 -7.61 -6.48 -22.12
N PHE A 128 -8.37 -7.49 -21.67
CA PHE A 128 -8.39 -7.85 -20.24
C PHE A 128 -7.01 -8.30 -19.75
N LYS A 129 -6.35 -9.20 -20.47
CA LYS A 129 -4.99 -9.63 -20.13
C LYS A 129 -3.98 -8.48 -20.13
N LEU A 130 -4.10 -7.54 -21.06
CA LEU A 130 -3.28 -6.33 -21.10
C LEU A 130 -3.51 -5.46 -19.86
N ILE A 131 -4.76 -5.22 -19.48
CA ILE A 131 -5.08 -4.47 -18.25
C ILE A 131 -4.50 -5.19 -17.01
N ASP A 132 -4.61 -6.52 -16.94
CA ASP A 132 -4.04 -7.30 -15.85
C ASP A 132 -2.51 -7.16 -15.77
N ILE A 133 -1.81 -7.21 -16.92
CA ILE A 133 -0.35 -7.02 -17.01
C ILE A 133 0.03 -5.60 -16.53
N LEU A 134 -0.68 -4.57 -17.01
CA LEU A 134 -0.43 -3.18 -16.65
C LEU A 134 -0.70 -2.89 -15.17
N THR A 135 -1.69 -3.55 -14.57
CA THR A 135 -2.08 -3.37 -13.17
C THR A 135 -1.14 -4.12 -12.21
N LYS A 136 -0.62 -5.28 -12.62
CA LYS A 136 0.33 -6.05 -11.80
C LYS A 136 1.76 -5.49 -11.83
N ARG A 137 2.09 -4.63 -12.80
CA ARG A 137 3.41 -4.03 -12.95
C ARG A 137 3.50 -2.69 -12.22
N ASN A 138 4.18 -2.68 -11.07
CA ASN A 138 4.26 -1.50 -10.18
C ASN A 138 5.49 -0.59 -10.42
N GLU A 139 6.50 -1.06 -11.17
CA GLU A 139 7.77 -0.38 -11.36
C GLU A 139 8.21 -0.36 -12.82
N GLY A 140 9.05 0.62 -13.19
CA GLY A 140 9.52 0.90 -14.56
C GLY A 140 8.51 1.62 -15.47
N VAL A 141 8.90 1.91 -16.71
CA VAL A 141 8.05 2.61 -17.70
C VAL A 141 7.39 1.66 -18.69
N VAL A 142 6.21 2.03 -19.19
CA VAL A 142 5.46 1.24 -20.18
C VAL A 142 4.98 2.11 -21.34
N GLY A 143 5.05 1.56 -22.56
CA GLY A 143 4.50 2.15 -23.77
C GLY A 143 3.50 1.21 -24.43
N LEU A 144 2.57 1.77 -25.21
CA LEU A 144 1.56 1.00 -25.92
C LEU A 144 1.53 1.39 -27.40
N ILE A 145 1.68 0.38 -28.24
CA ILE A 145 1.57 0.45 -29.70
C ILE A 145 0.43 -0.47 -30.12
N VAL A 146 -0.31 -0.04 -31.13
CA VAL A 146 -1.32 -0.86 -31.80
C VAL A 146 -0.99 -0.98 -33.27
N TYR A 147 -1.32 -2.10 -33.88
CA TYR A 147 -1.06 -2.30 -35.30
C TYR A 147 -2.18 -3.06 -36.02
N GLY A 148 -2.23 -2.85 -37.34
CA GLY A 148 -3.09 -3.52 -38.30
C GLY A 148 -2.33 -3.58 -39.63
N GLY A 149 -2.80 -2.90 -40.67
CA GLY A 149 -2.00 -2.72 -41.89
C GLY A 149 -0.78 -1.82 -41.69
N ASP A 150 -0.88 -0.92 -40.71
CA ASP A 150 0.16 0.03 -40.28
C ASP A 150 0.20 0.10 -38.75
N SER A 151 1.23 0.75 -38.18
CA SER A 151 1.47 0.83 -36.74
C SER A 151 1.29 2.24 -36.19
N TYR A 152 0.74 2.34 -34.97
CA TYR A 152 0.50 3.61 -34.29
C TYR A 152 0.83 3.53 -32.80
N THR A 153 1.58 4.51 -32.31
CA THR A 153 1.85 4.67 -30.87
C THR A 153 0.64 5.29 -30.18
N VAL A 154 -0.02 4.51 -29.31
CA VAL A 154 -1.15 4.97 -28.48
C VAL A 154 -0.62 5.75 -27.28
N SER A 155 0.43 5.24 -26.65
CA SER A 155 1.11 5.91 -25.54
C SER A 155 2.62 5.77 -25.71
N PRO A 156 3.39 6.87 -25.64
CA PRO A 156 4.83 6.77 -25.44
C PRO A 156 5.14 6.15 -24.06
N LEU A 157 6.42 5.91 -23.79
CA LEU A 157 6.87 5.39 -22.49
C LEU A 157 6.46 6.33 -21.35
N THR A 158 5.76 5.79 -20.36
CA THR A 158 5.29 6.52 -19.16
C THR A 158 5.38 5.64 -17.91
N GLU A 159 5.59 6.26 -16.75
CA GLU A 159 5.45 5.59 -15.44
C GLU A 159 3.97 5.39 -15.05
N ASP A 160 3.03 6.13 -15.67
CA ASP A 160 1.60 6.07 -15.34
C ASP A 160 0.86 5.03 -16.19
N SER A 161 0.88 3.78 -15.73
CA SER A 161 0.16 2.67 -16.38
C SER A 161 -1.36 2.87 -16.37
N ASN A 162 -1.93 3.62 -15.41
CA ASN A 162 -3.37 3.85 -15.31
C ASN A 162 -3.89 4.67 -16.50
N THR A 163 -3.08 5.60 -17.01
CA THR A 163 -3.39 6.33 -18.24
C THR A 163 -3.58 5.37 -19.41
N ILE A 164 -2.68 4.40 -19.59
CA ILE A 164 -2.80 3.38 -20.63
C ILE A 164 -4.03 2.50 -20.39
N VAL A 165 -4.25 2.03 -19.15
CA VAL A 165 -5.43 1.23 -18.77
C VAL A 165 -6.74 1.92 -19.16
N SER A 166 -6.82 3.25 -19.06
CA SER A 166 -8.01 4.01 -19.48
C SER A 166 -8.26 4.00 -21.00
N MET A 167 -7.21 3.83 -21.81
CA MET A 167 -7.28 3.82 -23.28
C MET A 167 -7.56 2.42 -23.85
N VAL A 168 -7.14 1.35 -23.17
CA VAL A 168 -7.29 -0.02 -23.66
C VAL A 168 -8.74 -0.39 -24.03
N PRO A 169 -9.79 -0.07 -23.24
CA PRO A 169 -11.17 -0.49 -23.52
C PRO A 169 -11.76 0.04 -24.83
N VAL A 170 -11.25 1.14 -25.37
CA VAL A 170 -11.75 1.73 -26.63
C VAL A 170 -11.02 1.21 -27.86
N LEU A 171 -9.93 0.46 -27.70
CA LEU A 171 -9.16 -0.08 -28.82
C LEU A 171 -9.99 -1.08 -29.62
N SER A 172 -10.07 -0.85 -30.93
CA SER A 172 -10.79 -1.68 -31.89
C SER A 172 -10.17 -1.56 -33.29
N PRO A 173 -10.34 -2.58 -34.16
CA PRO A 173 -9.82 -2.57 -35.53
C PRO A 173 -10.34 -1.38 -36.36
N ASP A 174 -11.54 -0.91 -36.06
CA ASP A 174 -12.20 0.20 -36.76
C ASP A 174 -11.49 1.55 -36.56
N LEU A 175 -10.58 1.66 -35.57
CA LEU A 175 -9.77 2.86 -35.36
C LEU A 175 -8.62 2.98 -36.38
N LEU A 176 -8.23 1.87 -37.01
CA LEU A 176 -7.08 1.85 -37.90
C LEU A 176 -7.47 2.21 -39.34
N PRO A 177 -6.73 3.11 -40.03
CA PRO A 177 -7.03 3.48 -41.41
C PRO A 177 -6.87 2.31 -42.40
N GLU A 178 -5.89 1.45 -42.14
CA GLU A 178 -5.51 0.35 -43.03
C GLU A 178 -5.72 -1.00 -42.35
N TYR A 179 -6.52 -1.86 -42.99
CA TYR A 179 -6.69 -3.24 -42.57
C TYR A 179 -5.51 -4.09 -43.00
N GLY A 180 -5.02 -4.93 -42.10
CA GLY A 180 -3.90 -5.83 -42.36
C GLY A 180 -3.32 -6.36 -41.06
N SER A 181 -2.16 -6.99 -41.15
CA SER A 181 -1.33 -7.38 -40.00
C SER A 181 0.13 -7.21 -40.40
N ASN A 182 0.72 -6.09 -40.01
CA ASN A 182 2.08 -5.66 -40.33
C ASN A 182 2.89 -5.61 -39.02
N VAL A 183 3.45 -6.76 -38.66
CA VAL A 183 4.20 -6.92 -37.41
C VAL A 183 5.55 -6.21 -37.52
N GLU A 184 6.14 -6.15 -38.71
CA GLU A 184 7.38 -5.45 -38.98
C GLU A 184 7.29 -3.96 -38.60
N ALA A 185 6.30 -3.24 -39.14
CA ALA A 185 6.09 -1.83 -38.83
C ALA A 185 5.81 -1.60 -37.34
N SER A 186 5.15 -2.57 -36.67
CA SER A 186 4.88 -2.48 -35.24
C SER A 186 6.14 -2.57 -34.38
N LEU A 187 7.11 -3.38 -34.80
CA LEU A 187 8.38 -3.53 -34.11
C LEU A 187 9.34 -2.39 -34.42
N ASP A 188 9.34 -1.85 -35.64
CA ASP A 188 10.08 -0.62 -35.96
C ASP A 188 9.63 0.55 -35.06
N ALA A 189 8.30 0.72 -34.91
CA ALA A 189 7.75 1.73 -34.00
C ALA A 189 8.10 1.45 -32.52
N ALA A 190 8.16 0.18 -32.11
CA ALA A 190 8.53 -0.19 -30.74
C ALA A 190 10.00 0.15 -30.43
N VAL A 191 10.88 -0.13 -31.38
CA VAL A 191 12.30 0.27 -31.33
C VAL A 191 12.42 1.80 -31.26
N GLU A 192 11.71 2.53 -32.12
CA GLU A 192 11.74 4.00 -32.12
C GLU A 192 11.26 4.58 -30.78
N VAL A 193 10.17 4.05 -30.21
CA VAL A 193 9.63 4.46 -28.91
C VAL A 193 10.62 4.16 -27.77
N ALA A 194 11.29 3.01 -27.79
CA ALA A 194 12.29 2.64 -26.79
C ALA A 194 13.52 3.57 -26.86
N LEU A 195 14.09 3.73 -28.04
CA LEU A 195 15.29 4.56 -28.26
C LEU A 195 15.00 6.04 -27.97
N SER A 196 13.84 6.56 -28.37
CA SER A 196 13.43 7.94 -28.08
C SER A 196 13.23 8.18 -26.58
N GLY A 197 12.88 7.14 -25.81
CA GLY A 197 12.84 7.18 -24.34
C GLY A 197 14.21 7.07 -23.67
N GLY A 198 15.28 6.87 -24.45
CA GLY A 198 16.65 6.69 -23.94
C GLY A 198 16.95 5.28 -23.43
N TYR A 199 16.22 4.27 -23.91
CA TYR A 199 16.43 2.87 -23.55
C TYR A 199 17.10 2.11 -24.70
N ASP A 200 18.36 1.73 -24.52
CA ASP A 200 19.11 0.84 -25.42
C ASP A 200 18.79 -0.64 -25.18
N GLN A 201 18.05 -0.92 -24.09
CA GLN A 201 17.54 -2.23 -23.70
C GLN A 201 16.08 -2.11 -23.26
N ALA A 202 15.21 -2.94 -23.81
CA ALA A 202 13.79 -2.93 -23.46
C ALA A 202 13.13 -4.29 -23.72
N ASP A 203 12.04 -4.54 -23.03
CA ASP A 203 11.16 -5.68 -23.26
C ASP A 203 10.03 -5.30 -24.19
N PHE A 204 9.81 -6.11 -25.21
CA PHE A 204 8.68 -6.01 -26.12
C PHE A 204 7.72 -7.15 -25.85
N LEU A 205 6.44 -6.82 -25.69
CA LEU A 205 5.35 -7.78 -25.56
C LEU A 205 4.43 -7.68 -26.77
N LEU A 206 4.52 -8.66 -27.67
CA LEU A 206 3.63 -8.78 -28.81
C LEU A 206 2.39 -9.62 -28.44
N ILE A 207 1.21 -9.02 -28.49
CA ILE A 207 -0.08 -9.67 -28.25
C ILE A 207 -0.78 -9.84 -29.60
N THR A 208 -0.74 -11.04 -30.15
CA THR A 208 -1.21 -11.33 -31.51
C THR A 208 -1.78 -12.74 -31.65
N ASP A 209 -2.55 -12.99 -32.70
CA ASP A 209 -2.98 -14.33 -33.09
C ASP A 209 -2.07 -15.01 -34.11
N GLY A 210 -1.06 -14.32 -34.65
CA GLY A 210 -0.13 -14.91 -35.60
C GLY A 210 0.86 -13.94 -36.22
N VAL A 211 1.82 -14.50 -36.97
CA VAL A 211 2.79 -13.76 -37.77
C VAL A 211 2.98 -14.46 -39.11
N ASP A 212 3.11 -13.69 -40.20
CA ASP A 212 3.43 -14.27 -41.50
C ASP A 212 4.85 -14.86 -41.46
N SER A 213 5.02 -16.02 -42.10
CA SER A 213 6.34 -16.66 -42.24
C SER A 213 7.34 -15.80 -43.02
N ALA A 214 6.86 -14.92 -43.91
CA ALA A 214 7.72 -13.96 -44.62
C ALA A 214 8.31 -12.90 -43.68
N ALA A 215 7.54 -12.46 -42.68
CA ALA A 215 7.91 -11.42 -41.72
C ALA A 215 8.97 -11.87 -40.70
N ILE A 216 9.06 -13.17 -40.43
CA ILE A 216 9.96 -13.72 -39.41
C ILE A 216 11.42 -13.32 -39.64
N LYS A 217 11.87 -13.23 -40.90
CA LYS A 217 13.25 -12.87 -41.22
C LYS A 217 13.51 -11.36 -41.01
N SER A 218 12.62 -10.50 -41.48
CA SER A 218 12.73 -9.05 -41.32
C SER A 218 12.65 -8.65 -39.84
N ILE A 219 11.75 -9.26 -39.07
CA ILE A 219 11.66 -9.06 -37.62
C ILE A 219 13.01 -9.36 -36.93
N ALA A 220 13.67 -10.44 -37.36
CA ALA A 220 14.95 -10.80 -36.79
C ALA A 220 16.05 -9.77 -37.09
N GLU A 221 16.03 -9.19 -38.29
CA GLU A 221 16.95 -8.12 -38.70
C GLU A 221 16.70 -6.84 -37.87
N ILE A 222 15.44 -6.37 -37.79
CA ILE A 222 15.02 -5.17 -37.03
C ILE A 222 15.51 -5.22 -35.57
N LEU A 223 15.25 -6.33 -34.87
CA LEU A 223 15.60 -6.45 -33.46
C LEU A 223 17.11 -6.62 -33.23
N SER A 224 17.83 -7.19 -34.19
CA SER A 224 19.27 -7.41 -34.06
C SER A 224 20.12 -6.18 -34.33
N GLU A 225 19.64 -5.24 -35.16
CA GLU A 225 20.39 -4.05 -35.56
C GLU A 225 20.22 -2.87 -34.60
N ALA A 226 19.12 -2.84 -33.85
CA ALA A 226 18.72 -1.64 -33.11
C ALA A 226 19.19 -1.56 -31.65
N GLY A 227 19.39 -2.69 -30.97
CA GLY A 227 19.71 -2.71 -29.53
C GLY A 227 19.53 -4.10 -28.90
N ASP A 228 19.69 -4.19 -27.58
CA ASP A 228 19.44 -5.43 -26.84
C ASP A 228 17.96 -5.49 -26.41
N PHE A 229 17.12 -5.75 -27.40
CA PHE A 229 15.67 -5.84 -27.23
C PHE A 229 15.22 -7.29 -27.15
N ARG A 230 14.36 -7.59 -26.17
CA ARG A 230 13.80 -8.94 -26.01
C ARG A 230 12.36 -8.97 -26.42
N LEU A 231 11.99 -9.94 -27.25
CA LEU A 231 10.62 -10.08 -27.74
C LEU A 231 9.93 -11.26 -27.07
N SER A 232 8.99 -10.96 -26.19
CA SER A 232 8.02 -11.93 -25.65
C SER A 232 6.71 -11.86 -26.42
N VAL A 233 6.02 -12.99 -26.54
CA VAL A 233 4.81 -13.12 -27.36
C VAL A 233 3.69 -13.76 -26.55
N LEU A 234 2.55 -13.08 -26.48
CA LEU A 234 1.29 -13.62 -25.98
C LEU A 234 0.40 -13.99 -27.16
N GLY A 235 0.32 -15.29 -27.44
CA GLY A 235 -0.52 -15.85 -28.50
C GLY A 235 -2.00 -15.87 -28.11
N VAL A 236 -2.86 -15.25 -28.92
CA VAL A 236 -4.29 -15.14 -28.67
C VAL A 236 -5.07 -15.97 -29.68
N GLY A 237 -5.78 -16.99 -29.20
CA GLY A 237 -6.62 -17.85 -30.05
C GLY A 237 -6.36 -19.33 -29.82
N THR A 238 -6.98 -20.15 -30.66
CA THR A 238 -6.90 -21.61 -30.63
C THR A 238 -6.35 -22.17 -31.94
N GLN A 239 -5.80 -23.39 -31.89
CA GLN A 239 -5.32 -24.08 -33.09
C GLN A 239 -6.46 -24.51 -34.03
N ASP A 240 -7.63 -24.82 -33.46
CA ASP A 240 -8.84 -25.13 -34.22
C ASP A 240 -9.32 -23.91 -35.01
N GLY A 241 -9.18 -22.73 -34.39
CA GLY A 241 -9.51 -21.44 -34.96
C GLY A 241 -11.01 -21.15 -34.99
N ALA A 242 -11.35 -19.94 -35.43
CA ALA A 242 -12.73 -19.51 -35.58
C ALA A 242 -12.90 -18.63 -36.82
N PRO A 243 -14.13 -18.57 -37.39
CA PRO A 243 -14.43 -17.66 -38.47
C PRO A 243 -14.41 -16.21 -37.99
N ILE A 244 -13.93 -15.30 -38.84
CA ILE A 244 -13.82 -13.87 -38.52
C ILE A 244 -15.18 -13.20 -38.76
N PRO A 245 -15.84 -12.61 -37.74
CA PRO A 245 -17.13 -11.95 -37.93
C PRO A 245 -16.98 -10.64 -38.71
N THR A 246 -17.99 -10.30 -39.53
CA THR A 246 -18.05 -9.02 -40.25
C THR A 246 -19.11 -8.10 -39.66
N ARG A 247 -18.90 -6.78 -39.80
CA ARG A 247 -19.81 -5.74 -39.27
C ARG A 247 -21.24 -5.82 -39.81
N ASN A 248 -21.42 -6.30 -41.04
CA ASN A 248 -22.72 -6.42 -41.71
C ASN A 248 -23.46 -7.73 -41.39
N GLY A 249 -22.95 -8.52 -40.43
CA GLY A 249 -23.42 -9.87 -40.16
C GLY A 249 -22.80 -10.89 -41.12
N GLY A 250 -22.52 -12.08 -40.60
CA GLY A 250 -21.82 -13.15 -41.31
C GLY A 250 -20.32 -13.18 -41.02
N PHE A 251 -19.56 -13.82 -41.91
CA PHE A 251 -18.14 -14.08 -41.72
C PHE A 251 -17.32 -13.63 -42.94
N ALA A 252 -16.06 -13.27 -42.71
CA ALA A 252 -15.13 -12.89 -43.75
C ALA A 252 -14.94 -14.04 -44.74
N LYS A 253 -14.96 -13.73 -46.04
CA LYS A 253 -14.81 -14.73 -47.12
C LYS A 253 -13.63 -14.38 -48.02
N ARG A 254 -12.89 -15.41 -48.45
CA ARG A 254 -11.84 -15.33 -49.47
C ARG A 254 -12.14 -16.39 -50.52
N ASN A 255 -12.34 -15.96 -51.78
CA ASN A 255 -12.74 -16.84 -52.89
C ASN A 255 -13.97 -17.71 -52.52
N ASP A 256 -15.03 -17.08 -52.03
CA ASP A 256 -16.29 -17.69 -51.54
C ASP A 256 -16.20 -18.64 -50.33
N ASN A 257 -15.00 -18.93 -49.83
CA ASN A 257 -14.80 -19.73 -48.62
C ASN A 257 -14.67 -18.85 -47.38
N VAL A 258 -15.27 -19.28 -46.27
CA VAL A 258 -15.15 -18.59 -44.98
C VAL A 258 -13.70 -18.66 -44.50
N VAL A 259 -13.14 -17.52 -44.11
CA VAL A 259 -11.79 -17.41 -43.56
C VAL A 259 -11.82 -17.83 -42.10
N ILE A 260 -11.05 -18.87 -41.77
CA ILE A 260 -10.86 -19.36 -40.41
C ILE A 260 -9.50 -18.87 -39.91
N ALA A 261 -9.49 -18.04 -38.87
CA ALA A 261 -8.28 -17.57 -38.23
C ALA A 261 -7.78 -18.64 -37.25
N LYS A 262 -6.57 -19.16 -37.45
CA LYS A 262 -5.96 -20.20 -36.59
C LYS A 262 -4.69 -19.67 -35.95
N LEU A 263 -4.49 -19.98 -34.68
CA LEU A 263 -3.25 -19.71 -33.97
C LEU A 263 -2.20 -20.77 -34.37
N ASP A 264 -0.97 -20.35 -34.64
CA ASP A 264 0.20 -21.23 -34.83
C ASP A 264 1.22 -21.00 -33.71
N PRO A 265 1.09 -21.74 -32.58
CA PRO A 265 1.97 -21.56 -31.43
C PRO A 265 3.45 -21.84 -31.74
N SER A 266 3.72 -22.79 -32.64
CA SER A 266 5.09 -23.20 -32.95
C SER A 266 5.89 -22.07 -33.58
N LYS A 267 5.26 -21.29 -34.48
CA LYS A 267 5.89 -20.12 -35.11
C LYS A 267 6.16 -19.01 -34.10
N LEU A 268 5.18 -18.68 -33.27
CA LEU A 268 5.28 -17.61 -32.27
C LEU A 268 6.30 -17.97 -31.17
N GLN A 269 6.33 -19.24 -30.75
CA GLN A 269 7.34 -19.74 -29.84
C GLN A 269 8.75 -19.63 -30.43
N GLY A 270 8.94 -20.05 -31.69
CA GLY A 270 10.22 -19.90 -32.37
C GLY A 270 10.64 -18.44 -32.59
N LEU A 271 9.68 -17.51 -32.69
CA LEU A 271 9.96 -16.07 -32.75
C LEU A 271 10.47 -15.57 -31.38
N ALA A 272 9.72 -15.80 -30.30
CA ALA A 272 10.09 -15.32 -28.97
C ALA A 272 11.44 -15.88 -28.50
N SER A 273 11.67 -17.19 -28.67
CA SER A 273 12.90 -17.84 -28.21
C SER A 273 14.16 -17.39 -28.95
N ARG A 274 14.04 -16.90 -30.20
CA ARG A 274 15.19 -16.34 -30.94
C ARG A 274 15.63 -14.97 -30.43
N HIS A 275 14.74 -14.25 -29.76
CA HIS A 275 14.94 -12.90 -29.28
C HIS A 275 14.94 -12.82 -27.75
N GLY A 276 15.38 -13.88 -27.07
CA GLY A 276 15.57 -13.88 -25.61
C GLY A 276 14.31 -13.73 -24.77
N GLY A 277 13.12 -13.76 -25.37
CA GLY A 277 11.83 -13.66 -24.68
C GLY A 277 11.13 -15.00 -24.54
N VAL A 278 9.91 -14.96 -24.02
CA VAL A 278 9.08 -16.15 -23.80
C VAL A 278 7.77 -16.08 -24.59
N TYR A 279 7.28 -17.26 -24.96
CA TYR A 279 5.96 -17.41 -25.57
C TYR A 279 4.98 -17.99 -24.56
N GLN A 280 3.81 -17.36 -24.44
CA GLN A 280 2.68 -17.89 -23.70
C GLN A 280 1.44 -17.87 -24.60
N THR A 281 0.65 -18.93 -24.54
CA THR A 281 -0.71 -18.90 -25.12
C THR A 281 -1.66 -18.38 -24.07
N ILE A 282 -2.62 -17.56 -24.46
CA ILE A 282 -3.61 -16.99 -23.53
C ILE A 282 -4.40 -18.08 -22.79
N ARG A 283 -4.62 -17.89 -21.50
CA ARG A 283 -5.31 -18.86 -20.64
C ARG A 283 -6.48 -18.25 -19.90
N ALA A 284 -7.32 -19.13 -19.37
CA ALA A 284 -8.41 -18.78 -18.47
C ALA A 284 -7.87 -18.31 -17.09
N ASP A 285 -6.77 -18.93 -16.62
CA ASP A 285 -6.04 -18.58 -15.41
C ASP A 285 -4.96 -17.52 -15.67
N ASP A 286 -4.24 -17.10 -14.63
CA ASP A 286 -3.25 -16.01 -14.65
C ASP A 286 -1.81 -16.47 -14.87
N LYS A 287 -1.58 -17.77 -15.07
CA LYS A 287 -0.24 -18.34 -15.20
C LYS A 287 0.52 -17.83 -16.42
N ASP A 288 -0.20 -17.49 -17.48
CA ASP A 288 0.35 -16.85 -18.68
C ASP A 288 0.96 -15.48 -18.35
N ILE A 289 0.20 -14.65 -17.63
CA ILE A 289 0.62 -13.32 -17.17
C ILE A 289 1.79 -13.44 -16.18
N GLU A 290 1.69 -14.32 -15.17
CA GLU A 290 2.73 -14.50 -14.16
C GLU A 290 4.07 -14.92 -14.79
N SER A 291 4.05 -15.80 -15.79
CA SER A 291 5.25 -16.18 -16.52
C SER A 291 5.86 -15.03 -17.33
N LEU A 292 5.03 -14.16 -17.91
CA LEU A 292 5.51 -13.00 -18.66
C LEU A 292 6.12 -11.95 -17.73
N ILE A 293 5.41 -11.59 -16.66
CA ILE A 293 5.87 -10.61 -15.67
C ILE A 293 7.16 -11.09 -15.00
N GLY A 294 7.28 -12.38 -14.68
CA GLY A 294 8.51 -12.93 -14.12
C GLY A 294 9.73 -12.70 -15.02
N VAL A 295 9.56 -12.75 -16.34
CA VAL A 295 10.62 -12.44 -17.30
C VAL A 295 10.91 -10.94 -17.35
N PHE A 296 9.88 -10.08 -17.33
CA PHE A 296 10.06 -8.63 -17.37
C PHE A 296 10.75 -8.09 -16.11
N ASN A 297 10.40 -8.61 -14.93
CA ASN A 297 11.00 -8.18 -13.67
C ASN A 297 12.42 -8.72 -13.45
N ALA A 298 12.72 -9.93 -13.95
CA ALA A 298 14.06 -10.52 -13.77
C ALA A 298 15.15 -9.83 -14.59
N SER A 299 14.79 -8.85 -15.42
CA SER A 299 15.62 -8.50 -16.57
C SER A 299 16.13 -7.09 -16.51
N PHE A 300 17.41 -6.98 -16.84
CA PHE A 300 18.22 -5.79 -16.71
C PHE A 300 18.45 -5.35 -15.26
N MET A 301 18.76 -6.32 -14.38
CA MET A 301 19.17 -6.12 -12.96
C MET A 301 20.34 -5.14 -12.75
N ASP A 302 21.01 -4.68 -13.82
CA ASP A 302 22.08 -3.68 -13.79
C ASP A 302 21.60 -2.24 -14.08
N ASN A 303 20.35 -2.03 -14.48
CA ASN A 303 19.81 -0.70 -14.83
C ASN A 303 19.10 -0.03 -13.66
N ASN A 304 19.77 0.05 -12.51
CA ASN A 304 19.38 0.96 -11.45
C ASN A 304 19.74 2.38 -11.88
N ARG A 305 18.80 3.07 -12.53
CA ARG A 305 18.96 4.50 -12.80
C ARG A 305 18.76 5.25 -11.50
N GLU A 306 19.78 6.01 -11.11
CA GLU A 306 19.68 6.97 -10.00
C GLU A 306 18.65 8.02 -10.42
N ILE A 307 17.42 7.89 -9.94
CA ILE A 307 16.43 8.94 -10.14
C ILE A 307 16.83 10.09 -9.22
N ASP A 308 17.10 11.25 -9.81
CA ASP A 308 17.29 12.54 -9.13
C ASP A 308 15.97 13.02 -8.47
N ARG A 309 15.30 12.14 -7.72
CA ARG A 309 14.19 12.50 -6.84
C ARG A 309 14.79 12.93 -5.51
N SER A 310 15.08 14.22 -5.40
CA SER A 310 15.41 14.84 -4.11
C SER A 310 14.17 14.78 -3.20
N PHE A 311 14.18 13.90 -2.20
CA PHE A 311 13.28 14.08 -1.05
C PHE A 311 13.74 15.29 -0.22
N ASP A 312 12.80 15.94 0.46
CA ASP A 312 13.05 17.05 1.40
C ASP A 312 13.68 16.56 2.71
N LEU A 313 14.76 15.78 2.63
CA LEU A 313 15.52 15.39 3.80
C LEU A 313 16.58 16.46 4.08
N TRP A 314 16.35 17.24 5.12
CA TRP A 314 17.25 18.30 5.56
C TRP A 314 18.24 17.78 6.60
N ASP A 315 19.52 18.15 6.43
CA ASP A 315 20.63 17.78 7.30
C ASP A 315 20.56 18.58 8.61
N ASP A 316 20.28 17.91 9.73
CA ASP A 316 20.19 18.53 11.06
C ASP A 316 21.61 18.89 11.55
N GLN A 317 21.91 20.19 11.66
CA GLN A 317 23.21 20.69 12.11
C GLN A 317 23.22 21.10 13.60
N GLY A 318 22.17 20.75 14.36
CA GLY A 318 22.06 21.08 15.78
C GLY A 318 23.15 20.47 16.66
N TYR A 319 23.75 19.36 16.22
CA TYR A 319 24.81 18.66 16.95
C TYR A 319 26.07 19.50 17.17
N TRP A 320 26.35 20.51 16.34
CA TRP A 320 27.49 21.42 16.54
C TRP A 320 27.40 22.18 17.87
N LEU A 321 26.18 22.43 18.36
CA LEU A 321 25.96 23.12 19.64
C LEU A 321 26.38 22.29 20.85
N ILE A 322 26.56 20.96 20.70
CA ILE A 322 27.10 20.09 21.76
C ILE A 322 28.50 20.55 22.17
N ILE A 323 29.34 20.99 21.22
CA ILE A 323 30.69 21.49 21.50
C ILE A 323 30.62 22.73 22.38
N LEU A 324 29.65 23.61 22.15
CA LEU A 324 29.42 24.81 22.96
C LEU A 324 28.84 24.46 24.34
N ILE A 325 28.00 23.44 24.46
CA ILE A 325 27.38 23.00 25.73
C ILE A 325 28.41 22.30 26.65
N LEU A 326 29.37 21.59 26.06
CA LEU A 326 30.39 20.78 26.73
C LEU A 326 31.16 21.46 27.89
N PRO A 327 31.70 22.70 27.75
CA PRO A 327 32.38 23.36 28.86
C PRO A 327 31.46 23.67 30.04
N PHE A 328 30.18 23.96 29.78
CA PHE A 328 29.19 24.23 30.82
C PHE A 328 28.82 22.95 31.58
N THR A 329 28.70 21.82 30.88
CA THR A 329 28.39 20.52 31.49
C THR A 329 29.58 19.99 32.31
N PHE A 330 30.82 20.13 31.84
CA PHE A 330 32.00 19.76 32.64
C PHE A 330 32.13 20.58 33.92
N PHE A 331 31.81 21.87 33.88
CA PHE A 331 31.82 22.71 35.08
C PHE A 331 30.73 22.29 36.09
N ALA A 332 29.56 21.88 35.60
CA ALA A 332 28.48 21.34 36.42
C ALA A 332 28.79 19.95 36.99
N PHE A 333 29.55 19.11 36.26
CA PHE A 333 29.93 17.75 36.67
C PHE A 333 30.75 17.75 37.97
N ARG A 334 31.68 18.70 38.13
CA ARG A 334 32.53 18.85 39.33
C ARG A 334 31.73 19.07 40.63
N ARG A 335 30.44 19.38 40.54
CA ARG A 335 29.55 19.68 41.68
C ARG A 335 28.45 18.64 41.92
N GLY A 336 28.49 17.49 41.24
CA GLY A 336 27.53 16.39 41.45
C GLY A 336 26.12 16.62 40.87
N ILE A 337 25.87 17.77 40.22
CA ILE A 337 24.57 18.13 39.62
C ILE A 337 24.26 17.25 38.40
N VAL A 338 25.29 16.86 37.65
CA VAL A 338 25.14 16.01 36.46
C VAL A 338 24.73 14.58 36.83
N ALA A 339 25.22 14.06 37.97
CA ALA A 339 24.80 12.77 38.48
C ALA A 339 23.31 12.76 38.84
N SER A 340 22.78 13.87 39.37
CA SER A 340 21.34 13.99 39.67
C SER A 340 20.50 14.01 38.38
N ILE A 341 20.94 14.72 37.34
CA ILE A 341 20.24 14.80 36.05
C ILE A 341 20.25 13.45 35.30
N LEU A 342 21.29 12.63 35.46
CA LEU A 342 21.36 11.28 34.86
C LEU A 342 20.58 10.23 35.65
N ILE A 343 20.57 10.31 36.99
CA ILE A 343 19.98 9.28 37.85
C ILE A 343 18.46 9.48 38.04
N ILE A 344 17.97 10.72 38.06
CA ILE A 344 16.55 11.01 38.29
C ILE A 344 15.63 10.48 37.17
N PRO A 345 15.96 10.57 35.87
CA PRO A 345 15.17 9.96 34.82
C PRO A 345 15.12 8.43 34.93
N ILE A 346 16.25 7.80 35.30
CA ILE A 346 16.35 6.34 35.49
C ILE A 346 15.46 5.86 36.66
N LEU A 347 15.29 6.69 37.69
CA LEU A 347 14.44 6.37 38.86
C LEU A 347 12.95 6.66 38.64
N LEU A 348 12.58 7.45 37.63
CA LEU A 348 11.21 7.85 37.32
C LEU A 348 10.62 7.06 36.14
N SER A 349 11.44 6.27 35.44
CA SER A 349 10.97 5.30 34.45
C SER A 349 10.27 4.14 35.17
N THR A 350 8.96 4.22 35.33
CA THR A 350 8.14 3.03 35.57
C THR A 350 8.11 2.24 34.27
N GLU A 351 9.03 1.29 34.10
CA GLU A 351 8.87 0.31 33.03
C GLU A 351 7.61 -0.50 33.28
N THR A 352 6.71 -0.52 32.30
CA THR A 352 5.72 -1.59 32.20
C THR A 352 6.50 -2.88 32.04
N VAL A 353 6.39 -3.81 32.98
CA VAL A 353 6.99 -5.14 32.85
C VAL A 353 6.36 -5.83 31.65
N THR A 354 7.02 -5.78 30.51
CA THR A 354 6.70 -6.57 29.32
C THR A 354 7.60 -7.80 29.35
N ALA A 355 6.98 -8.98 29.42
CA ALA A 355 7.69 -10.25 29.31
C ALA A 355 8.07 -10.46 27.85
N TYR A 356 9.27 -10.02 27.46
CA TYR A 356 9.80 -10.23 26.10
C TYR A 356 10.34 -11.66 25.96
N GLU A 357 9.87 -12.38 24.94
CA GLU A 357 10.49 -13.59 24.43
C GLU A 357 11.49 -13.27 23.31
N TRP A 358 12.41 -14.19 23.01
CA TRP A 358 13.44 -13.97 21.96
C TRP A 358 12.85 -13.67 20.58
N VAL A 359 11.64 -14.13 20.31
CA VAL A 359 10.93 -13.91 19.03
C VAL A 359 10.42 -12.47 18.90
N ASP A 360 10.05 -11.83 20.01
CA ASP A 360 9.52 -10.46 20.05
C ASP A 360 10.54 -9.40 19.61
N LEU A 361 11.84 -9.75 19.59
CA LEU A 361 12.91 -8.89 19.10
C LEU A 361 12.94 -8.79 17.57
N TRP A 362 12.34 -9.75 16.88
CA TRP A 362 12.42 -9.88 15.42
C TRP A 362 11.06 -9.78 14.74
N GLU A 363 9.99 -10.08 15.46
CA GLU A 363 8.62 -10.09 14.93
C GLU A 363 7.63 -9.45 15.89
N THR A 364 6.76 -8.60 15.33
CA THR A 364 5.63 -8.03 16.08
C THR A 364 4.62 -9.12 16.46
N PRO A 365 3.83 -8.94 17.54
CA PRO A 365 2.78 -9.89 17.93
C PRO A 365 1.81 -10.21 16.77
N ASP A 366 1.45 -9.21 15.96
CA ASP A 366 0.63 -9.40 14.77
C ASP A 366 1.31 -10.26 13.68
N GLN A 367 2.63 -10.15 13.51
CA GLN A 367 3.39 -11.00 12.57
C GLN A 367 3.47 -12.45 13.06
N GLN A 368 3.70 -12.63 14.37
CA GLN A 368 3.70 -13.95 15.00
C GLN A 368 2.31 -14.60 14.89
N ALA A 369 1.25 -13.82 15.13
CA ALA A 369 -0.13 -14.25 14.99
C ALA A 369 -0.50 -14.60 13.54
N ALA A 370 -0.05 -13.81 12.57
CA ALA A 370 -0.26 -14.11 11.14
C ALA A 370 0.45 -15.40 10.71
N ARG A 371 1.67 -15.65 11.20
CA ARG A 371 2.36 -16.94 11.01
C ARG A 371 1.57 -18.08 11.62
N ALA A 372 1.16 -17.96 12.89
CA ALA A 372 0.36 -18.97 13.58
C ALA A 372 -0.95 -19.26 12.83
N MET A 373 -1.60 -18.22 12.28
CA MET A 373 -2.81 -18.36 11.47
C MET A 373 -2.56 -19.11 10.15
N ASN A 374 -1.44 -18.86 9.48
CA ASN A 374 -1.04 -19.57 8.25
C ASN A 374 -0.65 -21.03 8.52
N GLU A 375 -0.09 -21.32 9.69
CA GLU A 375 0.24 -22.68 10.14
C GLU A 375 -1.00 -23.45 10.68
N GLY A 376 -2.15 -22.79 10.75
CA GLY A 376 -3.41 -23.37 11.22
C GLY A 376 -3.58 -23.38 12.75
N ASN A 377 -2.68 -22.75 13.50
CA ASN A 377 -2.79 -22.60 14.94
C ASN A 377 -3.61 -21.34 15.30
N LEU A 378 -4.94 -21.47 15.15
CA LEU A 378 -5.87 -20.36 15.26
C LEU A 378 -6.04 -19.85 16.71
N GLU A 379 -5.91 -20.72 17.71
CA GLU A 379 -5.97 -20.32 19.13
C GLU A 379 -4.75 -19.50 19.54
N ALA A 380 -3.56 -19.83 19.05
CA ALA A 380 -2.38 -18.99 19.27
C ALA A 380 -2.53 -17.63 18.57
N ALA A 381 -2.98 -17.62 17.31
CA ALA A 381 -3.18 -16.39 16.55
C ALA A 381 -4.18 -15.43 17.24
N LYS A 382 -5.27 -15.97 17.78
CA LYS A 382 -6.28 -15.21 18.53
C LYS A 382 -5.72 -14.51 19.78
N ASN A 383 -4.75 -15.12 20.44
CA ASN A 383 -4.13 -14.53 21.63
C ASN A 383 -2.98 -13.56 21.31
N LEU A 384 -2.36 -13.69 20.15
CA LEU A 384 -1.18 -12.92 19.75
C LEU A 384 -1.50 -11.64 18.96
N PHE A 385 -2.59 -11.59 18.18
CA PHE A 385 -2.94 -10.39 17.42
C PHE A 385 -3.24 -9.22 18.38
N ASP A 386 -2.52 -8.11 18.26
CA ASP A 386 -2.84 -6.85 18.93
C ASP A 386 -3.96 -6.11 18.19
N ASN A 387 -3.98 -6.19 16.86
CA ASN A 387 -5.06 -5.61 16.06
C ASN A 387 -6.38 -6.36 16.29
N THR A 388 -7.39 -5.67 16.81
CA THR A 388 -8.69 -6.28 17.16
C THR A 388 -9.41 -6.85 15.94
N GLN A 389 -9.29 -6.26 14.75
CA GLN A 389 -9.94 -6.78 13.54
C GLN A 389 -9.30 -8.09 13.07
N TRP A 390 -7.97 -8.19 13.16
CA TRP A 390 -7.25 -9.42 12.82
C TRP A 390 -7.49 -10.51 13.86
N ARG A 391 -7.53 -10.13 15.15
CA ARG A 391 -7.95 -11.01 16.24
C ARG A 391 -9.36 -11.56 16.00
N GLY A 392 -10.30 -10.71 15.60
CA GLY A 392 -11.66 -11.11 15.24
C GLY A 392 -11.70 -12.09 14.08
N SER A 393 -10.83 -11.90 13.09
CA SER A 393 -10.70 -12.81 11.94
C SER A 393 -10.14 -14.18 12.33
N ALA A 394 -9.15 -14.22 13.24
CA ALA A 394 -8.63 -15.46 13.80
C ALA A 394 -9.70 -16.20 14.63
N ALA A 395 -10.44 -15.49 15.48
CA ALA A 395 -11.56 -16.03 16.26
C ALA A 395 -12.69 -16.57 15.36
N TYR A 396 -13.03 -15.86 14.29
CA TYR A 396 -14.02 -16.32 13.32
C TYR A 396 -13.60 -17.63 12.67
N LYS A 397 -12.32 -17.74 12.27
CA LYS A 397 -11.77 -18.97 11.69
C LYS A 397 -11.68 -20.12 12.67
N SER A 398 -11.45 -19.85 13.96
CA SER A 398 -11.44 -20.90 15.01
C SER A 398 -12.84 -21.37 15.39
N GLY A 399 -13.89 -20.71 14.90
CA GLY A 399 -15.28 -21.01 15.22
C GLY A 399 -15.79 -20.31 16.47
N ASP A 400 -14.97 -19.46 17.10
CA ASP A 400 -15.34 -18.62 18.24
C ASP A 400 -16.04 -17.34 17.75
N TYR A 401 -17.28 -17.51 17.29
CA TYR A 401 -18.06 -16.42 16.70
C TYR A 401 -18.45 -15.33 17.72
N GLU A 402 -18.46 -15.66 19.01
CA GLU A 402 -18.73 -14.70 20.09
C GLU A 402 -17.55 -13.74 20.27
N GLU A 403 -16.33 -14.27 20.37
CA GLU A 403 -15.14 -13.46 20.44
C GLU A 403 -14.89 -12.68 19.14
N ALA A 404 -15.18 -13.28 17.97
CA ALA A 404 -15.10 -12.60 16.69
C ALA A 404 -16.02 -11.37 16.64
N THR A 405 -17.28 -11.53 17.05
CA THR A 405 -18.26 -10.44 17.09
C THR A 405 -17.81 -9.28 17.99
N ASN A 406 -17.29 -9.59 19.19
CA ASN A 406 -16.82 -8.59 20.14
C ASN A 406 -15.61 -7.81 19.61
N ASN A 407 -14.70 -8.49 18.94
CA ASN A 407 -13.51 -7.88 18.36
C ASN A 407 -13.85 -6.99 17.15
N PHE A 408 -14.75 -7.43 16.27
CA PHE A 408 -15.19 -6.65 15.11
C PHE A 408 -15.98 -5.40 15.49
N LYS A 409 -16.70 -5.42 16.63
CA LYS A 409 -17.50 -4.29 17.13
C LYS A 409 -16.71 -2.97 17.30
N ASN A 410 -15.39 -3.05 17.50
CA ASN A 410 -14.56 -1.86 17.70
C ASN A 410 -14.20 -1.14 16.40
N GLY A 411 -14.49 -1.72 15.23
CA GLY A 411 -14.28 -1.09 13.92
C GLY A 411 -15.51 -0.31 13.49
N ASN A 412 -15.30 0.81 12.77
CA ASN A 412 -16.35 1.71 12.30
C ASN A 412 -16.33 1.88 10.77
N ASP A 413 -15.71 0.92 10.07
CA ASP A 413 -15.65 0.85 8.62
C ASP A 413 -16.56 -0.26 8.09
N SER A 414 -16.90 -0.18 6.81
CA SER A 414 -17.83 -1.11 6.15
C SER A 414 -17.39 -2.58 6.26
N ILE A 415 -16.08 -2.86 6.21
CA ILE A 415 -15.52 -4.22 6.30
C ILE A 415 -15.68 -4.77 7.72
N SER A 416 -15.43 -3.95 8.74
CA SER A 416 -15.63 -4.32 10.15
C SER A 416 -17.09 -4.68 10.43
N HIS A 417 -18.04 -3.88 9.95
CA HIS A 417 -19.47 -4.17 10.08
C HIS A 417 -19.88 -5.45 9.31
N TYR A 418 -19.35 -5.64 8.09
CA TYR A 418 -19.60 -6.86 7.30
C TYR A 418 -19.06 -8.12 8.00
N ASN A 419 -17.83 -8.07 8.53
CA ASN A 419 -17.23 -9.18 9.25
C ASN A 419 -17.97 -9.51 10.56
N ARG A 420 -18.45 -8.48 11.27
CA ARG A 420 -19.36 -8.64 12.42
C ARG A 420 -20.65 -9.33 12.01
N GLY A 421 -21.25 -8.93 10.89
CA GLY A 421 -22.45 -9.58 10.32
C GLY A 421 -22.25 -11.06 10.02
N ASN A 422 -21.12 -11.42 9.41
CA ASN A 422 -20.74 -12.80 9.14
C ASN A 422 -20.62 -13.62 10.44
N ALA A 423 -19.94 -13.07 11.45
CA ALA A 423 -19.79 -13.72 12.76
C ALA A 423 -21.14 -13.93 13.45
N LEU A 424 -22.02 -12.93 13.47
CA LEU A 424 -23.36 -13.01 14.04
C LEU A 424 -24.22 -14.05 13.32
N ALA A 425 -24.17 -14.10 11.99
CA ALA A 425 -24.92 -15.07 11.20
C ALA A 425 -24.48 -16.51 11.52
N LYS A 426 -23.17 -16.74 11.67
CA LYS A 426 -22.63 -18.06 12.06
C LYS A 426 -22.91 -18.42 13.52
N LYS A 427 -23.02 -17.44 14.42
CA LYS A 427 -23.49 -17.62 15.79
C LYS A 427 -24.99 -17.97 15.86
N GLY A 428 -25.75 -17.71 14.79
CA GLY A 428 -27.19 -17.92 14.70
C GLY A 428 -28.02 -16.69 15.08
N ASP A 429 -27.38 -15.55 15.37
CA ASP A 429 -28.08 -14.28 15.57
C ASP A 429 -28.34 -13.61 14.22
N LEU A 430 -29.38 -14.11 13.53
CA LEU A 430 -29.74 -13.62 12.20
C LEU A 430 -30.23 -12.17 12.23
N SER A 431 -30.85 -11.73 13.33
CA SER A 431 -31.32 -10.35 13.46
C SER A 431 -30.16 -9.37 13.61
N GLY A 432 -29.21 -9.66 14.51
CA GLY A 432 -28.01 -8.85 14.67
C GLY A 432 -27.13 -8.87 13.41
N ALA A 433 -27.08 -10.00 12.69
CA ALA A 433 -26.35 -10.07 11.43
C ALA A 433 -26.92 -9.12 10.36
N ILE A 434 -28.25 -9.06 10.21
CA ILE A 434 -28.90 -8.14 9.27
C ILE A 434 -28.59 -6.68 9.62
N GLU A 435 -28.67 -6.32 10.90
CA GLU A 435 -28.34 -4.97 11.38
C GLU A 435 -26.87 -4.61 11.08
N ALA A 436 -25.93 -5.53 11.31
CA ALA A 436 -24.53 -5.31 11.00
C ALA A 436 -24.26 -5.17 9.48
N TYR A 437 -24.98 -5.90 8.62
CA TYR A 437 -24.88 -5.68 7.17
C TYR A 437 -25.49 -4.35 6.74
N ASP A 438 -26.55 -3.89 7.41
CA ASP A 438 -27.13 -2.56 7.17
C ASP A 438 -26.17 -1.44 7.56
N GLU A 439 -25.45 -1.58 8.68
CA GLU A 439 -24.36 -0.68 9.06
C GLU A 439 -23.25 -0.68 7.99
N ALA A 440 -22.87 -1.85 7.49
CA ALA A 440 -21.85 -1.99 6.44
C ALA A 440 -22.25 -1.28 5.13
N LEU A 441 -23.51 -1.45 4.70
CA LEU A 441 -24.08 -0.81 3.50
C LEU A 441 -24.31 0.69 3.68
N SER A 442 -24.53 1.14 4.92
CA SER A 442 -24.62 2.57 5.24
C SER A 442 -23.25 3.25 5.14
N ALA A 443 -22.18 2.54 5.50
CA ALA A 443 -20.80 3.02 5.38
C ALA A 443 -20.26 2.92 3.94
N ASN A 444 -20.66 1.89 3.18
CA ASN A 444 -20.37 1.77 1.76
C ASN A 444 -21.61 1.22 1.01
N SER A 445 -22.30 2.09 0.26
CA SER A 445 -23.49 1.71 -0.48
C SER A 445 -23.22 0.74 -1.65
N ASP A 446 -21.99 0.68 -2.14
CA ASP A 446 -21.55 -0.19 -3.23
C ASP A 446 -20.75 -1.38 -2.67
N PHE A 447 -21.39 -2.16 -1.79
CA PHE A 447 -20.79 -3.34 -1.14
C PHE A 447 -21.61 -4.60 -1.41
N ASP A 448 -21.44 -5.16 -2.62
CA ASP A 448 -22.22 -6.29 -3.14
C ASP A 448 -22.25 -7.51 -2.20
N ASP A 449 -21.11 -7.86 -1.59
CA ASP A 449 -21.02 -9.00 -0.66
C ASP A 449 -21.90 -8.81 0.58
N ALA A 450 -21.94 -7.59 1.14
CA ALA A 450 -22.78 -7.27 2.29
C ALA A 450 -24.27 -7.32 1.92
N ALA A 451 -24.64 -6.81 0.74
CA ALA A 451 -26.00 -6.88 0.23
C ALA A 451 -26.46 -8.32 0.01
N PHE A 452 -25.61 -9.15 -0.63
CA PHE A 452 -25.90 -10.55 -0.87
C PHE A 452 -26.04 -11.35 0.43
N ASN A 453 -25.11 -11.19 1.38
CA ASN A 453 -25.17 -11.91 2.66
C ASN A 453 -26.37 -11.47 3.51
N LYS A 454 -26.73 -10.19 3.47
CA LYS A 454 -27.95 -9.69 4.11
C LYS A 454 -29.20 -10.38 3.55
N GLU A 455 -29.34 -10.45 2.23
CA GLU A 455 -30.48 -11.11 1.58
C GLU A 455 -30.54 -12.61 1.93
N LEU A 456 -29.39 -13.28 1.96
CA LEU A 456 -29.31 -14.68 2.35
C LEU A 456 -29.78 -14.89 3.81
N VAL A 457 -29.27 -14.09 4.74
CA VAL A 457 -29.64 -14.18 6.17
C VAL A 457 -31.10 -13.81 6.39
N GLN A 458 -31.64 -12.84 5.64
CA GLN A 458 -33.06 -12.49 5.68
C GLN A 458 -33.94 -13.68 5.27
N ARG A 459 -33.61 -14.37 4.16
CA ARG A 459 -34.33 -15.58 3.74
C ARG A 459 -34.25 -16.70 4.78
N LEU A 460 -33.08 -16.90 5.41
CA LEU A 460 -32.92 -17.89 6.48
C LEU A 460 -33.80 -17.57 7.69
N LYS A 461 -33.91 -16.28 8.06
CA LYS A 461 -34.75 -15.83 9.16
C LYS A 461 -36.24 -16.02 8.84
N ASP A 462 -36.66 -15.70 7.61
CA ASP A 462 -38.05 -15.87 7.18
C ASP A 462 -38.44 -17.36 7.12
N GLN A 463 -37.52 -18.23 6.70
CA GLN A 463 -37.72 -19.67 6.74
C GLN A 463 -37.86 -20.19 8.17
N GLN A 464 -37.01 -19.75 9.11
CA GLN A 464 -37.14 -20.12 10.53
C GLN A 464 -38.50 -19.71 11.12
N ASN A 465 -39.01 -18.53 10.75
CA ASN A 465 -40.31 -18.05 11.22
C ASN A 465 -41.47 -18.88 10.63
N GLN A 466 -41.38 -19.29 9.36
CA GLN A 466 -42.38 -20.15 8.73
C GLN A 466 -42.39 -21.56 9.33
N ASP A 467 -41.22 -22.13 9.61
CA ASP A 467 -41.09 -23.44 10.23
C ASP A 467 -41.68 -23.44 11.66
N GLN A 468 -41.47 -22.36 12.44
CA GLN A 468 -42.11 -22.18 13.74
C GLN A 468 -43.64 -22.06 13.63
N GLN A 469 -44.15 -21.26 12.68
CA GLN A 469 -45.60 -21.14 12.47
C GLN A 469 -46.27 -22.47 12.07
N ASN A 470 -45.60 -23.26 11.22
CA ASN A 470 -46.09 -24.57 10.82
C ASN A 470 -46.10 -25.57 11.99
N GLN A 471 -45.10 -25.53 12.88
CA GLN A 471 -45.08 -26.34 14.11
C GLN A 471 -46.19 -25.94 15.08
N ASP A 472 -46.43 -24.63 15.25
CA ASP A 472 -47.50 -24.14 16.11
C ASP A 472 -48.89 -24.51 15.57
N GLN A 473 -49.08 -24.49 14.25
CA GLN A 473 -50.31 -24.95 13.61
C GLN A 473 -50.53 -26.46 13.79
N GLN A 474 -49.49 -27.28 13.59
CA GLN A 474 -49.60 -28.73 13.83
C GLN A 474 -49.94 -29.06 15.29
N ASN A 475 -49.38 -28.33 16.25
CA ASN A 475 -49.70 -28.48 17.67
C ASN A 475 -51.14 -28.06 17.98
N GLN A 476 -51.66 -27.01 17.34
CA GLN A 476 -53.07 -26.59 17.48
C GLN A 476 -54.04 -27.59 16.84
N ASP A 477 -53.70 -28.14 15.67
CA ASP A 477 -54.53 -29.15 14.99
C ASP A 477 -54.59 -30.46 15.78
N GLN A 478 -53.48 -30.86 16.43
CA GLN A 478 -53.48 -31.99 17.37
C GLN A 478 -54.36 -31.72 18.59
N GLN A 479 -54.28 -30.54 19.20
CA GLN A 479 -55.14 -30.18 20.34
C GLN A 479 -56.62 -30.16 19.97
N ASN A 480 -56.96 -29.68 18.77
CA ASN A 480 -58.34 -29.68 18.27
C ASN A 480 -58.85 -31.10 17.96
N GLN A 481 -58.00 -32.00 17.43
CA GLN A 481 -58.36 -33.41 17.23
C GLN A 481 -58.57 -34.14 18.56
N ASP A 482 -57.75 -33.86 19.57
CA ASP A 482 -57.89 -34.44 20.90
C ASP A 482 -59.19 -33.96 21.60
N GLN A 483 -59.57 -32.68 21.41
CA GLN A 483 -60.86 -32.18 21.88
C GLN A 483 -62.06 -32.80 21.13
N GLN A 484 -61.99 -32.93 19.81
CA GLN A 484 -63.08 -33.58 19.05
C GLN A 484 -63.26 -35.06 19.41
N ASN A 485 -62.17 -35.78 19.69
CA ASN A 485 -62.23 -37.17 20.16
C ASN A 485 -62.84 -37.28 21.57
N GLN A 486 -62.59 -36.31 22.46
CA GLN A 486 -63.24 -36.26 23.77
C GLN A 486 -64.74 -35.91 23.68
N ASP A 487 -65.13 -35.02 22.78
CA ASP A 487 -66.54 -34.67 22.57
C ASP A 487 -67.34 -35.80 21.91
N GLN A 488 -66.73 -36.59 21.00
CA GLN A 488 -67.37 -37.79 20.45
C GLN A 488 -67.55 -38.90 21.50
N GLN A 489 -66.58 -39.09 22.41
CA GLN A 489 -66.73 -40.06 23.50
C GLN A 489 -67.83 -39.69 24.51
N ASN A 490 -68.17 -38.41 24.65
CA ASN A 490 -69.24 -37.93 25.52
C ASN A 490 -70.64 -37.96 24.86
N GLN A 491 -70.75 -38.17 23.53
CA GLN A 491 -72.04 -38.32 22.85
C GLN A 491 -72.50 -39.77 22.70
N ASP A 492 -71.61 -40.75 22.89
CA ASP A 492 -71.91 -42.19 22.87
C ASP A 492 -72.19 -42.79 24.27
N GLN A 493 -72.41 -41.93 25.28
CA GLN A 493 -72.98 -42.28 26.60
C GLN A 493 -74.37 -41.66 26.76
#